data_AF-A0A087FY61-F1
#
_entry.id   AF-A0A087FY61-F1
#
_cell.length_a   1.000
_cell.length_b   1.000
_cell.length_c   1.000
_cell.angle_alpha   90.00
_cell.angle_beta   90.00
_cell.angle_gamma   90.00
#
_symmetry.space_group_name_H-M   'P 1'
#
loop_
_entity.id
_entity.type
_entity.pdbx_description
1 polymer ?
#
loop_
_entity_poly.entity_id
_entity_poly.type
_entity_poly.pdbx_seq_one_letter_code
_entity_poly.pdbx_strand_id
1 'polypeptide(L)'
;MGRLDVAAAKRSYRKAKEVRNRAEEARWANNVGDILKNDGEYVEALKWFRIDYDISVKYLPGKDLLPTCQSLGEIYLRLEDFGQALKYQKKHLQLAEEVNDTV
;
A
#
# COMPACT_ATOMS: atom_id res chain seq x y z
N MET A 1 -8.22 -10.21 17.37
CA MET A 1 -7.09 -10.82 16.63
C MET A 1 -6.20 -9.74 15.99
N GLY A 2 -6.75 -8.72 15.31
CA GLY A 2 -6.00 -7.69 14.56
C GLY A 2 -4.85 -6.94 15.28
N ARG A 3 -4.94 -6.66 16.59
CA ARG A 3 -3.87 -5.97 17.34
C ARG A 3 -2.55 -6.76 17.45
N LEU A 4 -2.60 -8.10 17.47
CA LEU A 4 -1.38 -8.92 17.47
C LEU A 4 -0.79 -8.99 16.06
N ASP A 5 -1.65 -9.04 15.05
CA ASP A 5 -1.29 -9.14 13.65
C ASP A 5 -0.60 -7.86 13.16
N VAL A 6 -1.12 -6.68 13.54
CA VAL A 6 -0.49 -5.39 13.21
C VAL A 6 0.88 -5.23 13.87
N ALA A 7 1.05 -5.71 15.11
CA ALA A 7 2.32 -5.64 15.82
C ALA A 7 3.37 -6.55 15.16
N ALA A 8 2.97 -7.75 14.72
CA ALA A 8 3.83 -8.65 13.96
C ALA A 8 4.24 -8.04 12.61
N ALA A 9 3.28 -7.51 11.84
CA ALA A 9 3.55 -6.85 10.56
C ALA A 9 4.50 -5.65 10.71
N LYS A 10 4.31 -4.81 11.74
CA LYS A 10 5.24 -3.69 12.06
C LYS A 10 6.65 -4.16 12.47
N ARG A 11 6.80 -5.35 13.05
CA ARG A 11 8.14 -5.93 13.31
C ARG A 11 8.80 -6.38 12.01
N SER A 12 8.06 -7.03 11.12
CA SER A 12 8.57 -7.45 9.81
C SER A 12 8.98 -6.26 8.95
N TYR A 13 8.18 -5.18 8.94
CA TYR A 13 8.55 -3.91 8.31
C TYR A 13 9.90 -3.37 8.80
N ARG A 14 10.10 -3.32 10.12
CA ARG A 14 11.36 -2.84 10.72
C ARG A 14 12.56 -3.69 10.31
N LYS A 15 12.40 -5.01 10.34
CA LYS A 15 13.46 -5.94 9.90
C LYS A 15 13.80 -5.75 8.43
N ALA A 16 12.80 -5.60 7.56
CA ALA A 16 13.01 -5.33 6.13
C ALA A 16 13.77 -4.02 5.90
N LYS A 17 13.42 -2.97 6.66
CA LYS A 17 14.09 -1.67 6.63
C LYS A 17 15.56 -1.76 7.10
N GLU A 18 15.84 -2.51 8.16
CA GLU A 18 17.19 -2.73 8.69
C GLU A 18 18.10 -3.39 7.66
N VAL A 19 17.60 -4.42 6.97
CA VAL A 19 18.36 -5.11 5.91
C VAL A 19 18.27 -4.42 4.54
N ARG A 20 17.66 -3.23 4.48
CA ARG A 20 17.46 -2.41 3.27
C ARG A 20 16.74 -3.14 2.12
N ASN A 21 15.88 -4.10 2.43
CA ASN A 21 15.04 -4.76 1.45
C ASN A 21 13.79 -3.90 1.19
N ARG A 22 13.83 -3.08 0.14
CA ARG A 22 12.76 -2.11 -0.20
C ARG A 22 11.46 -2.79 -0.63
N ALA A 23 11.55 -3.92 -1.33
CA ALA A 23 10.37 -4.66 -1.76
C ALA A 23 9.59 -5.21 -0.54
N GLU A 24 10.32 -5.80 0.41
CA GLU A 24 9.71 -6.25 1.67
C GLU A 24 9.23 -5.08 2.53
N GLU A 25 9.96 -3.96 2.56
CA GLU A 25 9.56 -2.76 3.30
C GLU A 25 8.20 -2.23 2.81
N ALA A 26 8.04 -2.09 1.48
CA ALA A 26 6.79 -1.72 0.82
C ALA A 26 5.66 -2.71 1.13
N ARG A 27 5.90 -4.01 0.91
CA ARG A 27 4.92 -5.08 1.15
C ARG A 27 4.44 -5.11 2.60
N TRP A 28 5.34 -5.01 3.56
CA TRP A 28 4.95 -5.00 4.98
C TRP A 28 4.23 -3.71 5.36
N ALA A 29 4.58 -2.56 4.77
CA ALA A 29 3.82 -1.35 4.97
C ALA A 29 2.38 -1.48 4.46
N ASN A 30 2.19 -2.06 3.26
CA ASN A 30 0.86 -2.36 2.71
C ASN A 30 0.04 -3.27 3.66
N ASN A 31 0.65 -4.38 4.11
CA ASN A 31 0.00 -5.32 5.02
C ASN A 31 -0.43 -4.67 6.35
N VAL A 32 0.38 -3.76 6.90
CA VAL A 32 0.00 -3.00 8.11
C VAL A 32 -1.22 -2.12 7.81
N GLY A 33 -1.23 -1.46 6.65
CA GLY A 33 -2.36 -0.66 6.19
C GLY A 33 -3.65 -1.48 6.06
N ASP A 34 -3.57 -2.68 5.48
CA ASP A 34 -4.74 -3.55 5.29
C ASP A 34 -5.31 -4.07 6.60
N ILE A 35 -4.47 -4.46 7.56
CA ILE A 35 -4.93 -4.87 8.89
C ILE A 35 -5.67 -3.73 9.58
N LEU A 36 -5.11 -2.51 9.54
CA LEU A 36 -5.73 -1.33 10.11
C LEU A 36 -7.04 -0.95 9.40
N LYS A 37 -7.08 -1.05 8.07
CA LYS A 37 -8.29 -0.83 7.27
C LYS A 37 -9.39 -1.79 7.69
N ASN A 38 -9.06 -3.07 7.88
CA ASN A 38 -10.02 -4.09 8.31
C ASN A 38 -10.51 -3.87 9.75
N ASP A 39 -9.67 -3.29 10.62
CA ASP A 39 -10.02 -2.89 11.99
C ASP A 39 -10.79 -1.55 12.05
N GLY A 40 -11.01 -0.87 10.91
CA GLY A 40 -11.72 0.42 10.84
C GLY A 40 -10.85 1.66 11.10
N GLU A 41 -9.55 1.48 11.30
CA GLU A 41 -8.58 2.53 11.60
C GLU A 41 -8.09 3.23 10.31
N TYR A 42 -9.03 3.84 9.58
CA TYR A 42 -8.79 4.27 8.19
C TYR A 42 -7.70 5.34 8.03
N VAL A 43 -7.63 6.29 8.97
CA VAL A 43 -6.62 7.37 8.93
C VAL A 43 -5.21 6.80 9.14
N GLU A 44 -5.06 5.83 10.04
CA GLU A 44 -3.75 5.19 10.27
C GLU A 44 -3.41 4.27 9.10
N ALA A 45 -4.38 3.52 8.56
CA ALA A 45 -4.20 2.70 7.36
C ALA A 45 -3.68 3.53 6.17
N LEU A 46 -4.27 4.71 5.94
CA LEU A 46 -3.83 5.63 4.89
C LEU A 46 -2.35 6.02 5.03
N LYS A 47 -1.85 6.25 6.25
CA LYS A 47 -0.43 6.57 6.46
C LYS A 47 0.46 5.41 6.01
N TRP A 48 0.08 4.17 6.33
CA TRP A 48 0.83 2.98 5.96
C TRP A 48 0.82 2.71 4.46
N PHE A 49 -0.32 2.90 3.78
CA PHE A 49 -0.37 2.82 2.32
C PHE A 49 0.45 3.93 1.63
N ARG A 50 0.55 5.13 2.22
CA ARG A 50 1.46 6.17 1.72
C ARG A 50 2.93 5.82 1.89
N ILE A 51 3.30 5.18 3.00
CA ILE A 51 4.68 4.69 3.21
C ILE A 51 5.04 3.67 2.12
N ASP A 52 4.17 2.69 1.88
CA ASP A 52 4.33 1.75 0.76
C ASP A 52 4.50 2.50 -0.57
N TYR A 53 3.60 3.44 -0.86
CA TYR A 53 3.63 4.18 -2.13
C TYR A 53 4.94 4.93 -2.35
N ASP A 54 5.44 5.62 -1.31
CA ASP A 54 6.68 6.39 -1.37
C ASP A 54 7.91 5.49 -1.58
N ILE A 55 7.91 4.29 -0.99
CA ILE A 55 8.97 3.30 -1.20
C ILE A 55 8.89 2.76 -2.63
N SER A 56 7.71 2.31 -3.03
CA SER A 56 7.47 1.65 -4.30
C SER A 56 7.78 2.59 -5.47
N VAL A 57 7.39 3.87 -5.39
CA VAL A 57 7.63 4.83 -6.49
C VAL A 57 9.09 5.22 -6.62
N LYS A 58 9.86 5.11 -5.53
CA LYS A 58 11.26 5.55 -5.48
C LYS A 58 12.26 4.43 -5.77
N TYR A 59 11.92 3.20 -5.43
CA TYR A 59 12.87 2.09 -5.39
C TYR A 59 12.47 0.85 -6.17
N LEU A 60 11.19 0.72 -6.57
CA LEU A 60 10.67 -0.52 -7.15
C LEU A 60 10.22 -0.32 -8.61
N PRO A 61 10.17 -1.40 -9.40
CA PRO A 61 9.55 -1.39 -10.72
C PRO A 61 8.08 -0.91 -10.67
N GLY A 62 7.60 -0.28 -11.74
CA GLY A 62 6.24 0.28 -11.80
C GLY A 62 5.12 -0.72 -11.52
N LYS A 63 5.30 -2.01 -11.84
CA LYS A 63 4.33 -3.06 -11.51
C LYS A 63 4.12 -3.25 -10.00
N ASP A 64 5.12 -2.95 -9.18
CA ASP A 64 5.02 -3.09 -7.72
C ASP A 64 4.19 -1.95 -7.10
N LEU A 65 3.85 -0.91 -7.87
CA LEU A 65 2.91 0.13 -7.47
C LEU A 65 1.44 -0.31 -7.55
N LEU A 66 1.13 -1.38 -8.29
CA LEU A 66 -0.24 -1.83 -8.54
C LEU A 66 -1.03 -2.08 -7.25
N PRO A 67 -0.53 -2.90 -6.29
CA PRO A 67 -1.25 -3.18 -5.06
C PRO A 67 -1.49 -1.91 -4.25
N THR A 68 -0.48 -1.04 -4.14
CA THR A 68 -0.60 0.20 -3.37
C THR A 68 -1.59 1.18 -3.96
N CYS A 69 -1.65 1.31 -5.29
CA CYS A 69 -2.64 2.18 -5.95
C CYS A 69 -4.06 1.67 -5.70
N GLN A 70 -4.27 0.35 -5.70
CA GLN A 70 -5.55 -0.24 -5.31
C GLN A 70 -5.88 0.07 -3.85
N SER A 71 -4.96 -0.21 -2.92
CA SER A 71 -5.17 0.05 -1.49
C SER A 71 -5.46 1.53 -1.19
N LEU A 72 -4.77 2.45 -1.87
CA LEU A 72 -5.03 3.89 -1.75
C LEU A 72 -6.40 4.27 -2.31
N GLY A 73 -6.81 3.71 -3.46
CA GLY A 73 -8.16 3.90 -3.98
C GLY A 73 -9.23 3.47 -2.98
N GLU A 74 -9.09 2.25 -2.45
CA GLU A 74 -10.02 1.68 -1.47
C GLU A 74 -10.09 2.51 -0.17
N ILE A 75 -8.94 2.95 0.38
CA ILE A 75 -8.93 3.68 1.64
C ILE A 75 -9.54 5.09 1.48
N TYR A 76 -9.33 5.76 0.35
CA TYR A 76 -9.96 7.04 0.09
C TYR A 76 -11.47 6.90 -0.12
N LEU A 77 -11.96 5.78 -0.69
CA LEU A 77 -13.40 5.48 -0.71
C LEU A 77 -13.96 5.35 0.70
N ARG A 78 -13.27 4.64 1.60
CA ARG A 78 -13.67 4.51 3.01
C ARG A 78 -13.65 5.84 3.77
N LEU A 79 -12.80 6.78 3.36
CA LEU A 79 -12.70 8.13 3.91
C LEU A 79 -13.62 9.15 3.20
N GLU A 80 -14.43 8.69 2.24
CA GLU A 80 -15.32 9.53 1.42
C GLU A 80 -14.60 10.65 0.61
N ASP A 81 -13.29 10.52 0.41
CA ASP A 81 -12.52 11.36 -0.50
C ASP A 81 -12.56 10.75 -1.91
N PHE A 82 -13.68 10.94 -2.58
CA PHE A 82 -13.91 10.39 -3.92
C PHE A 82 -12.93 10.94 -4.97
N GLY A 83 -12.39 12.14 -4.75
CA GLY A 83 -11.41 12.75 -5.66
C GLY A 83 -10.09 11.99 -5.65
N GLN A 84 -9.54 11.71 -4.47
CA GLN A 84 -8.34 10.89 -4.36
C GLN A 84 -8.61 9.43 -4.73
N ALA A 85 -9.75 8.87 -4.34
CA ALA A 85 -10.12 7.50 -4.72
C ALA A 85 -10.08 7.31 -6.24
N LEU A 86 -10.73 8.21 -7.00
CA LEU A 86 -10.75 8.16 -8.45
C LEU A 86 -9.35 8.30 -9.05
N LYS A 87 -8.52 9.19 -8.50
CA LYS A 87 -7.14 9.38 -8.94
C LYS A 87 -6.33 8.09 -8.83
N TYR A 88 -6.37 7.41 -7.68
CA TYR A 88 -5.61 6.19 -7.47
C TYR A 88 -6.18 4.99 -8.23
N GLN A 89 -7.50 4.91 -8.40
CA GLN A 89 -8.12 3.87 -9.23
C GLN A 89 -7.74 4.00 -10.71
N LYS A 90 -7.73 5.24 -11.25
CA LYS A 90 -7.25 5.50 -12.62
C LYS A 90 -5.78 5.14 -12.79
N LYS A 91 -4.94 5.48 -11.81
CA LYS A 91 -3.52 5.12 -11.83
C LYS A 91 -3.32 3.60 -11.80
N HIS A 92 -4.08 2.89 -10.97
CA HIS A 92 -4.06 1.42 -10.94
C HIS A 92 -4.43 0.82 -12.29
N LEU A 93 -5.50 1.33 -12.94
CA LEU A 93 -5.89 0.86 -14.27
C LEU A 93 -4.79 1.09 -15.32
N GLN A 94 -4.24 2.31 -15.38
CA GLN A 94 -3.16 2.63 -16.32
C GLN A 94 -1.94 1.71 -16.13
N LEU A 95 -1.52 1.48 -14.88
CA LEU A 95 -0.42 0.56 -14.60
C LEU A 95 -0.75 -0.87 -15.00
N ALA A 96 -1.99 -1.32 -14.84
CA ALA A 96 -2.40 -2.67 -15.20
C ALA A 96 -2.38 -2.87 -16.72
N GLU A 97 -2.78 -1.86 -17.48
CA GLU A 97 -2.67 -1.83 -18.94
C GLU A 97 -1.19 -1.89 -19.39
N GLU A 98 -0.33 -1.05 -18.81
CA GLU A 98 1.11 -1.04 -19.09
C GLU A 98 1.79 -2.39 -18.81
N VAL A 99 1.39 -3.08 -17.73
CA VAL A 99 1.90 -4.42 -17.41
C VAL A 99 1.37 -5.46 -18.40
N ASN A 100 0.10 -5.37 -18.83
CA ASN A 100 -0.48 -6.35 -19.74
C ASN A 100 0.06 -6.22 -21.17
N ASP A 101 0.40 -5.01 -21.61
CA ASP A 101 1.00 -4.74 -22.93
C ASP A 101 2.48 -5.14 -23.02
N THR A 102 3.14 -5.42 -21.89
CA THR A 102 4.57 -5.77 -21.81
C THR A 102 4.85 -7.26 -21.56
N VAL A 103 3.82 -8.11 -21.62
CA VAL A 103 3.90 -9.59 -21.49
C VAL A 103 3.73 -10.25 -22.86
#